data_AF-A0A388Q4Z9-F1
#
_entry.id   AF-A0A388Q4Z9-F1
#
_cell.length_a   1.000
_cell.length_b   1.000
_cell.length_c   1.000
_cell.angle_alpha   90.00
_cell.angle_beta   90.00
_cell.angle_gamma   90.00
#
_symmetry.space_group_name_H-M   'P 1'
#
loop_
_entity.id
_entity.type
_entity.pdbx_description
1 polymer ?
#
loop_
_entity_poly.entity_id
_entity_poly.type
_entity_poly.pdbx_seq_one_letter_code
_entity_poly.pdbx_strand_id
1 'polypeptide(L)'
;MIYIGEMNRLKIQRNTSVGMYLSDKINNEVLLPKKYIADTFKIGDIIDVFVYKDSEDRLVATTLEPYVVANEFGYLRVRTVTQFGAFLEWGMEKDLMVPQQEQSKKMEANEWYVVYLYLDEATDRLVASSKINKFLSNDEMELKVGDEVELMLLKRHFLALMPSSTTHIRDLSIMMKFLQKSISATK
;
A
#
# COMPACT_ATOMS: atom_id res chain seq x y z
N MET A 1 19.04 -5.21 1.01
CA MET A 1 17.96 -6.04 1.57
C MET A 1 16.78 -5.91 0.63
N ILE A 2 16.04 -7.01 0.47
CA ILE A 2 14.81 -7.04 -0.32
C ILE A 2 13.65 -6.85 0.66
N TYR A 3 12.80 -5.85 0.40
CA TYR A 3 11.68 -5.48 1.27
C TYR A 3 10.36 -5.89 0.64
N ILE A 4 9.55 -6.66 1.38
CA ILE A 4 8.23 -7.11 0.93
C ILE A 4 7.23 -5.96 1.06
N GLY A 5 6.43 -5.73 0.03
CA GLY A 5 5.45 -4.64 0.01
C GLY A 5 6.01 -3.30 -0.40
N GLU A 6 7.25 -3.27 -0.90
CA GLU A 6 7.93 -2.03 -1.30
C GLU A 6 8.49 -2.13 -2.72
N MET A 7 8.78 -0.98 -3.30
CA MET A 7 9.57 -0.87 -4.53
C MET A 7 11.04 -1.10 -4.20
N ASN A 8 11.64 -2.07 -4.88
CA ASN A 8 13.02 -2.48 -4.71
C ASN A 8 13.81 -2.20 -5.98
N ARG A 9 14.98 -1.60 -5.83
CA ARG A 9 15.91 -1.37 -6.92
C ARG A 9 16.93 -2.51 -6.99
N LEU A 10 16.71 -3.48 -7.88
CA LEU A 10 17.44 -4.75 -7.91
C LEU A 10 18.18 -4.97 -9.24
N LYS A 11 19.31 -5.68 -9.17
CA LYS A 11 20.14 -5.98 -10.34
C LYS A 11 19.76 -7.32 -10.96
N ILE A 12 19.60 -7.37 -12.28
CA ILE A 12 19.40 -8.61 -13.04
C ILE A 12 20.68 -9.43 -13.04
N GLN A 13 20.67 -10.61 -12.41
CA GLN A 13 21.84 -11.48 -12.29
C GLN A 13 21.91 -12.56 -13.37
N ARG A 14 20.78 -13.24 -13.61
CA ARG A 14 20.70 -14.34 -14.58
C ARG A 14 19.30 -14.47 -15.15
N ASN A 15 19.23 -15.04 -16.34
CA ASN A 15 17.99 -15.42 -17.00
C ASN A 15 17.84 -16.95 -17.02
N THR A 16 16.63 -17.44 -16.80
CA THR A 16 16.29 -18.87 -16.74
C THR A 16 14.99 -19.14 -17.52
N SER A 17 14.56 -20.40 -17.61
CA SER A 17 13.30 -20.74 -18.29
C SER A 17 12.05 -20.16 -17.62
N VAL A 18 12.09 -19.94 -16.30
CA VAL A 18 10.95 -19.44 -15.50
C VAL A 18 10.93 -17.92 -15.33
N GLY A 19 12.05 -17.25 -15.62
CA GLY A 19 12.18 -15.80 -15.48
C GLY A 19 13.61 -15.36 -15.17
N MET A 20 13.76 -14.12 -14.72
CA MET A 20 15.05 -13.52 -14.35
C MET A 20 15.20 -13.51 -12.83
N TYR A 21 16.39 -13.85 -12.33
CA TYR A 21 16.71 -13.66 -10.92
C TYR A 21 17.34 -12.29 -10.74
N LEU A 22 16.75 -11.53 -9.81
CA LEU A 22 17.20 -10.21 -9.41
C LEU A 22 17.87 -10.31 -8.03
N SER A 23 18.91 -9.51 -7.77
CA SER A 23 19.52 -9.47 -6.45
C SER A 23 19.71 -8.07 -5.90
N ASP A 24 19.76 -8.00 -4.58
CA ASP A 24 20.23 -6.82 -3.86
C ASP A 24 21.77 -6.78 -3.79
N LYS A 25 22.31 -5.79 -3.05
CA LYS A 25 23.76 -5.59 -2.86
C LYS A 25 24.45 -6.67 -2.02
N ILE A 26 23.70 -7.48 -1.28
CA ILE A 26 24.23 -8.55 -0.41
C ILE A 26 23.89 -9.95 -0.94
N ASN A 27 23.51 -10.04 -2.22
CA ASN A 27 23.20 -11.28 -2.94
C ASN A 27 21.96 -12.04 -2.42
N ASN A 28 21.01 -11.37 -1.76
CA ASN A 28 19.68 -11.94 -1.64
C ASN A 28 19.01 -11.92 -3.01
N GLU A 29 18.29 -12.99 -3.37
CA GLU A 29 17.70 -13.13 -4.69
C GLU A 29 16.18 -13.26 -4.65
N VAL A 30 15.53 -12.73 -5.68
CA VAL A 30 14.10 -12.89 -5.92
C VAL A 30 13.86 -13.14 -7.42
N LEU A 31 12.87 -13.97 -7.73
CA LEU A 31 12.49 -14.26 -9.11
C LEU A 31 11.59 -13.13 -9.64
N LEU A 32 11.91 -12.60 -10.81
CA LEU A 32 11.00 -11.86 -11.69
C LEU A 32 10.44 -12.84 -12.73
N PRO A 33 9.18 -13.30 -12.58
CA PRO A 33 8.54 -14.23 -13.51
C PRO A 33 8.57 -13.73 -14.96
N LYS A 34 8.67 -14.67 -15.91
CA LYS A 34 8.80 -14.37 -17.35
C LYS A 34 7.76 -13.39 -17.90
N LYS A 35 6.53 -13.43 -17.40
CA LYS A 35 5.42 -12.57 -17.83
C LYS A 35 5.63 -11.08 -17.55
N TYR A 36 6.55 -10.72 -16.65
CA TYR A 36 6.84 -9.35 -16.26
C TYR A 36 8.15 -8.82 -16.87
N ILE A 37 8.82 -9.62 -17.69
CA ILE A 37 10.08 -9.25 -18.33
C ILE A 37 9.76 -8.42 -19.58
N ALA A 38 10.28 -7.20 -19.65
CA ALA A 38 10.28 -6.41 -20.87
C ALA A 38 11.41 -6.87 -21.82
N ASP A 39 11.17 -6.80 -23.13
CA ASP A 39 12.15 -7.20 -24.16
C ASP A 39 13.47 -6.41 -24.08
N THR A 40 13.45 -5.25 -23.44
CA THR A 40 14.61 -4.38 -23.26
C THR A 40 15.54 -4.80 -22.14
N PHE A 41 15.10 -5.67 -21.22
CA PHE A 41 15.87 -6.04 -20.03
C PHE A 41 17.07 -6.94 -20.35
N LYS A 42 18.21 -6.60 -19.77
CA LYS A 42 19.49 -7.32 -19.96
C LYS A 42 20.10 -7.69 -18.61
N ILE A 43 20.85 -8.79 -18.62
CA ILE A 43 21.68 -9.16 -17.47
C ILE A 43 22.63 -8.00 -17.15
N GLY A 44 22.70 -7.62 -15.88
CA GLY A 44 23.47 -6.49 -15.40
C GLY A 44 22.65 -5.22 -15.16
N ASP A 45 21.46 -5.09 -15.76
CA ASP A 45 20.59 -3.94 -15.56
C ASP A 45 20.12 -3.84 -14.11
N ILE A 46 19.85 -2.62 -13.67
CA ILE A 46 19.22 -2.33 -12.38
C ILE A 46 17.84 -1.77 -12.67
N ILE A 47 16.82 -2.45 -12.15
CA ILE A 47 15.40 -2.11 -12.39
C ILE A 47 14.66 -1.95 -11.07
N ASP A 48 13.60 -1.14 -11.10
CA ASP A 48 12.68 -0.98 -9.98
C ASP A 48 11.55 -2.02 -10.12
N VAL A 49 11.34 -2.79 -9.06
CA VAL A 49 10.35 -3.87 -9.02
C VAL A 49 9.63 -3.90 -7.69
N PHE A 50 8.34 -4.21 -7.69
CA PHE A 50 7.60 -4.46 -6.47
C PHE A 50 7.80 -5.91 -6.03
N VAL A 51 8.05 -6.14 -4.73
CA VAL A 51 8.26 -7.50 -4.20
C VAL A 51 7.12 -7.91 -3.28
N TYR A 52 6.51 -9.06 -3.54
CA TYR A 52 5.39 -9.58 -2.76
C TYR A 52 5.31 -11.12 -2.80
N LYS A 53 4.38 -11.69 -2.03
CA LYS A 53 4.04 -13.12 -2.12
C LYS A 53 2.89 -13.36 -3.11
N ASP A 54 3.13 -14.23 -4.09
CA ASP A 54 2.13 -14.62 -5.08
C ASP A 54 0.99 -15.49 -4.50
N SER A 55 0.17 -16.10 -5.37
CA SER A 55 -0.90 -17.02 -4.96
C SER A 55 -0.39 -18.35 -4.40
N GLU A 56 0.85 -18.72 -4.68
CA GLU A 56 1.51 -19.95 -4.21
C GLU A 56 2.39 -19.70 -2.96
N ASP A 57 2.24 -18.53 -2.33
CA ASP A 57 3.05 -18.08 -1.17
C ASP A 57 4.54 -17.93 -1.48
N ARG A 58 4.93 -17.81 -2.75
CA ARG A 58 6.32 -17.60 -3.17
C ARG A 58 6.66 -16.13 -3.20
N LEU A 59 7.83 -15.78 -2.69
CA LEU A 59 8.40 -14.45 -2.83
C LEU A 59 8.78 -14.19 -4.30
N VAL A 60 8.17 -13.19 -4.92
CA VAL A 60 8.39 -12.81 -6.31
C VAL A 60 8.50 -11.30 -6.47
N ALA A 61 9.22 -10.89 -7.51
CA ALA A 61 9.26 -9.52 -7.99
C ALA A 61 8.29 -9.35 -9.17
N THR A 62 7.79 -8.14 -9.37
CA THR A 62 6.98 -7.78 -10.54
C THR A 62 7.27 -6.35 -10.97
N THR A 63 7.07 -6.09 -12.27
CA THR A 63 7.09 -4.74 -12.86
C THR A 63 5.71 -4.09 -12.87
N LEU A 64 4.68 -4.77 -12.33
CA LEU A 64 3.40 -4.14 -12.05
C LEU A 64 3.55 -3.11 -10.94
N GLU A 65 2.88 -1.98 -11.11
CA GLU A 65 2.82 -0.91 -10.13
C GLU A 65 1.51 -1.06 -9.32
N PRO A 66 1.60 -1.40 -8.02
CA PRO A 66 0.43 -1.41 -7.17
C PRO A 66 -0.09 0.02 -6.96
N TYR A 67 -1.39 0.15 -6.68
CA TYR A 67 -2.02 1.45 -6.37
C TYR A 67 -1.64 1.98 -4.99
N VAL A 68 -1.10 1.13 -4.12
CA VAL A 68 -0.67 1.44 -2.76
C VAL A 68 0.45 0.47 -2.35
N VAL A 69 1.46 0.95 -1.63
CA VAL A 69 2.55 0.12 -1.09
C VAL A 69 2.42 -0.04 0.42
N ALA A 70 3.28 -0.87 1.04
CA ALA A 70 3.20 -1.14 2.46
C ALA A 70 3.46 0.14 3.27
N ASN A 71 2.76 0.25 4.40
CA ASN A 71 2.75 1.40 5.28
C ASN A 71 2.08 2.67 4.71
N GLU A 72 1.27 2.52 3.67
CA GLU A 72 0.50 3.62 3.09
C GLU A 72 -1.01 3.40 3.18
N PHE A 73 -1.74 4.51 3.11
CA PHE A 73 -3.19 4.50 2.92
C PHE A 73 -3.53 4.46 1.44
N GLY A 74 -4.52 3.64 1.08
CA GLY A 74 -5.07 3.55 -0.27
C GLY A 74 -6.59 3.64 -0.26
N TYR A 75 -7.16 4.22 -1.32
CA TYR A 75 -8.60 4.21 -1.58
C TYR A 75 -8.89 3.19 -2.68
N LEU A 76 -9.38 2.02 -2.30
CA LEU A 76 -9.44 0.85 -3.18
C LEU A 76 -10.86 0.29 -3.28
N ARG A 77 -11.17 -0.26 -4.46
CA ARG A 77 -12.45 -0.90 -4.76
C ARG A 77 -12.45 -2.35 -4.30
N VAL A 78 -13.54 -2.81 -3.69
CA VAL A 78 -13.74 -4.22 -3.38
C VAL A 78 -14.12 -4.97 -4.65
N ARG A 79 -13.31 -5.95 -5.04
CA ARG A 79 -13.65 -6.90 -6.11
C ARG A 79 -14.68 -7.90 -5.62
N THR A 80 -14.38 -8.55 -4.50
CA THR A 80 -15.14 -9.69 -3.98
C THR A 80 -15.19 -9.69 -2.47
N VAL A 81 -16.27 -10.21 -1.89
CA VAL A 81 -16.40 -10.47 -0.46
C VAL A 81 -16.68 -11.95 -0.25
N THR A 82 -15.97 -12.57 0.70
CA THR A 82 -16.13 -13.99 1.06
C THR A 82 -16.26 -14.15 2.57
N GLN A 83 -16.43 -15.39 3.03
CA GLN A 83 -16.43 -15.72 4.46
C GLN A 83 -15.09 -15.45 5.17
N PHE A 84 -14.00 -15.20 4.43
CA PHE A 84 -12.69 -14.92 5.01
C PHE A 84 -12.40 -13.41 5.12
N GLY A 85 -13.07 -12.59 4.32
CA GLY A 85 -12.82 -11.15 4.26
C GLY A 85 -13.24 -10.54 2.93
N ALA A 86 -12.80 -9.31 2.70
CA ALA A 86 -12.97 -8.62 1.43
C ALA A 86 -11.64 -8.62 0.65
N PHE A 87 -11.73 -8.57 -0.67
CA PHE A 87 -10.60 -8.62 -1.59
C PHE A 87 -10.65 -7.38 -2.47
N LEU A 88 -9.64 -6.53 -2.33
CA LEU A 88 -9.54 -5.21 -2.95
C LEU A 88 -8.69 -5.25 -4.22
N GLU A 89 -9.12 -4.47 -5.22
CA GLU A 89 -8.36 -4.20 -6.43
C GLU A 89 -7.27 -3.18 -6.12
N TRP A 90 -6.01 -3.55 -6.31
CA TRP A 90 -4.85 -2.70 -5.94
C TRP A 90 -3.74 -2.72 -6.99
N GLY A 91 -4.07 -3.06 -8.24
CA GLY A 91 -3.12 -3.07 -9.37
C GLY A 91 -2.33 -4.37 -9.54
N MET A 92 -2.51 -5.35 -8.64
CA MET A 92 -1.78 -6.62 -8.66
C MET A 92 -2.67 -7.78 -9.10
N GLU A 93 -2.06 -8.87 -9.58
CA GLU A 93 -2.80 -10.06 -9.99
C GLU A 93 -3.56 -10.75 -8.85
N LYS A 94 -2.97 -10.72 -7.65
CA LYS A 94 -3.59 -11.23 -6.44
C LYS A 94 -4.27 -10.06 -5.74
N ASP A 95 -5.57 -10.14 -5.55
CA ASP A 95 -6.31 -9.11 -4.81
C ASP A 95 -5.82 -8.98 -3.36
N LEU A 96 -5.91 -7.76 -2.84
CA LEU A 96 -5.48 -7.44 -1.49
C LEU A 96 -6.55 -7.81 -0.47
N MET A 97 -6.20 -8.69 0.47
CA MET A 97 -7.14 -9.17 1.48
C MET A 97 -7.31 -8.16 2.62
N VAL A 98 -8.56 -7.90 3.00
CA VAL A 98 -8.97 -7.24 4.24
C VAL A 98 -9.69 -8.27 5.12
N PRO A 99 -9.00 -8.85 6.13
CA PRO A 99 -9.61 -9.79 7.06
C PRO A 99 -10.84 -9.19 7.74
N GLN A 100 -11.85 -10.02 8.07
CA GLN A 100 -13.07 -9.53 8.73
C GLN A 100 -12.77 -8.76 10.03
N GLN A 101 -11.76 -9.20 10.79
CA GLN A 101 -11.34 -8.54 12.03
C GLN A 101 -10.67 -7.18 11.80
N GLU A 102 -10.24 -6.89 10.58
CA GLU A 102 -9.63 -5.62 10.18
C GLU A 102 -10.59 -4.69 9.42
N GLN A 103 -11.86 -5.08 9.31
CA GLN A 103 -12.92 -4.24 8.76
C GLN A 103 -13.53 -3.38 9.87
N SER A 104 -13.51 -2.05 9.71
CA SER A 104 -14.22 -1.12 10.61
C SER A 104 -15.74 -1.22 10.45
N LYS A 105 -16.19 -1.53 9.25
CA LYS A 105 -17.56 -1.90 8.88
C LYS A 105 -17.49 -3.01 7.84
N LYS A 106 -18.52 -3.86 7.78
CA LYS A 106 -18.64 -4.90 6.76
C LYS A 106 -18.48 -4.27 5.37
N MET A 107 -17.53 -4.77 4.60
CA MET A 107 -17.29 -4.32 3.23
C MET A 107 -18.27 -4.96 2.25
N GLU A 108 -18.60 -4.23 1.20
CA GLU A 108 -19.53 -4.65 0.14
C GLU A 108 -18.80 -4.69 -1.20
N ALA A 109 -19.17 -5.65 -2.07
CA ALA A 109 -18.54 -5.78 -3.38
C ALA A 109 -18.87 -4.56 -4.26
N ASN A 110 -17.89 -4.14 -5.07
CA ASN A 110 -17.91 -2.95 -5.92
C ASN A 110 -17.92 -1.58 -5.21
N GLU A 111 -17.94 -1.55 -3.87
CA GLU A 111 -17.79 -0.33 -3.09
C GLU A 111 -16.31 0.01 -2.86
N TRP A 112 -16.05 1.26 -2.49
CA TRP A 112 -14.69 1.77 -2.28
C TRP A 112 -14.44 2.12 -0.81
N TYR A 113 -13.27 1.76 -0.30
CA TYR A 113 -12.89 1.99 1.09
C TYR A 113 -11.48 2.53 1.19
N VAL A 114 -11.24 3.38 2.19
CA VAL A 114 -9.88 3.70 2.60
C VAL A 114 -9.36 2.60 3.51
N VAL A 115 -8.19 2.10 3.17
CA VAL A 115 -7.48 1.07 3.91
C VAL A 115 -6.03 1.45 4.11
N TYR A 116 -5.43 0.90 5.16
CA TYR A 116 -3.99 0.92 5.38
C TYR A 116 -3.40 -0.43 4.97
N LEU A 117 -2.40 -0.43 4.10
CA LEU A 117 -1.66 -1.64 3.71
C LEU A 117 -0.52 -1.87 4.69
N TYR A 118 -0.36 -3.08 5.19
CA TYR A 118 0.78 -3.45 6.03
C TYR A 118 1.23 -4.89 5.75
N LEU A 119 2.48 -5.17 6.11
CA LEU A 119 3.01 -6.53 6.14
C LEU A 119 2.63 -7.17 7.47
N ASP A 120 1.86 -8.26 7.42
CA ASP A 120 1.59 -9.08 8.59
C ASP A 120 2.84 -9.91 8.92
N GLU A 121 3.57 -9.49 9.96
CA GLU A 121 4.82 -10.12 10.41
C GLU A 121 4.66 -11.60 10.80
N ALA A 122 3.45 -12.03 11.18
CA ALA A 122 3.21 -13.42 11.53
C ALA A 122 3.17 -14.35 10.30
N THR A 123 2.83 -13.82 9.13
CA THR A 123 2.59 -14.62 7.91
C THR A 123 3.43 -14.19 6.70
N ASP A 124 4.15 -13.08 6.81
CA ASP A 124 4.84 -12.39 5.71
C ASP A 124 3.91 -12.09 4.52
N ARG A 125 2.64 -11.76 4.80
CA ARG A 125 1.64 -11.42 3.77
C ARG A 125 1.24 -9.96 3.85
N LEU A 126 1.05 -9.38 2.69
CA LEU A 126 0.44 -8.05 2.58
C LEU A 126 -1.06 -8.18 2.80
N VAL A 127 -1.55 -7.42 3.76
CA VAL A 127 -2.95 -7.34 4.15
C VAL A 127 -3.33 -5.88 4.34
N ALA A 128 -4.62 -5.60 4.26
CA ALA A 128 -5.15 -4.27 4.49
C ALA A 128 -6.12 -4.24 5.68
N SER A 129 -6.25 -3.06 6.27
CA SER A 129 -7.22 -2.77 7.32
C SER A 129 -7.96 -1.47 7.06
N SER A 130 -9.29 -1.47 7.24
CA SER A 130 -10.09 -0.24 7.25
C SER A 130 -10.29 0.31 8.66
N LYS A 131 -9.65 -0.29 9.68
CA LYS A 131 -9.57 0.27 11.04
C LYS A 131 -8.47 1.32 11.12
N ILE A 132 -8.65 2.40 10.36
CA ILE A 132 -7.69 3.48 10.15
C ILE A 132 -7.07 3.98 11.46
N ASN A 133 -7.86 4.14 12.52
CA ASN A 133 -7.38 4.62 13.83
C ASN A 133 -6.26 3.79 14.47
N LYS A 134 -6.09 2.52 14.08
CA LYS A 134 -4.98 1.68 14.55
C LYS A 134 -3.62 2.12 14.00
N PHE A 135 -3.62 2.74 12.82
CA PHE A 135 -2.41 3.05 12.05
C PHE A 135 -2.12 4.55 11.97
N LEU A 136 -2.90 5.36 12.68
CA LEU A 136 -2.64 6.79 12.83
C LEU A 136 -1.82 7.01 14.10
N SER A 137 -0.62 7.57 13.97
CA SER A 137 0.08 8.21 15.09
C SER A 137 0.38 9.68 14.78
N ASN A 138 0.39 10.52 15.81
CA ASN A 138 0.81 11.93 15.77
C ASN A 138 2.15 12.14 16.50
N ASP A 139 2.72 11.08 17.06
CA ASP A 139 3.68 11.22 18.16
C ASP A 139 5.06 11.72 17.68
N GLU A 140 5.34 11.61 16.37
CA GLU A 140 6.61 12.02 15.75
C GLU A 140 6.46 13.18 14.75
N MET A 141 5.35 13.91 14.77
CA MET A 141 5.08 14.97 13.80
C MET A 141 5.61 16.34 14.24
N GLU A 142 6.73 16.77 13.66
CA GLU A 142 7.21 18.16 13.71
C GLU A 142 6.80 18.92 12.45
N LEU A 143 5.54 19.40 12.40
CA LEU A 143 5.11 20.31 11.33
C LEU A 143 5.24 21.77 11.74
N LYS A 144 5.64 22.60 10.78
CA LYS A 144 5.67 24.05 10.87
C LYS A 144 4.59 24.66 9.99
N VAL A 145 4.13 25.85 10.37
CA VAL A 145 3.21 26.62 9.54
C VAL A 145 3.86 26.88 8.18
N GLY A 146 3.18 26.48 7.10
CA GLY A 146 3.67 26.61 5.73
C GLY A 146 4.26 25.32 5.14
N ASP A 147 4.36 24.24 5.91
CA ASP A 147 4.80 22.95 5.38
C ASP A 147 3.77 22.39 4.38
N GLU A 148 4.27 22.00 3.21
CA GLU A 148 3.46 21.31 2.21
C GLU A 148 3.17 19.88 2.63
N VAL A 149 1.91 19.51 2.39
CA VAL A 149 1.30 18.35 2.99
C VAL A 149 0.33 17.71 2.02
N GLU A 150 0.36 16.39 1.93
CA GLU A 150 -0.58 15.63 1.10
C GLU A 150 -1.76 15.17 1.94
N LEU A 151 -2.99 15.34 1.44
CA LEU A 151 -4.20 15.11 2.23
C LEU A 151 -5.10 14.05 1.58
N MET A 152 -5.50 13.06 2.37
CA MET A 152 -6.56 12.12 2.00
C MET A 152 -7.84 12.43 2.78
N LEU A 153 -8.94 12.70 2.07
CA LEU A 153 -10.24 12.99 2.69
C LEU A 153 -10.99 11.70 3.00
N LEU A 154 -11.16 11.38 4.28
CA LEU A 154 -11.83 10.14 4.71
C LEU A 154 -13.33 10.27 4.94
N LYS A 155 -13.76 11.40 5.52
CA LYS A 155 -15.15 11.63 5.89
C LYS A 155 -15.45 13.12 5.90
N ARG A 156 -16.56 13.50 5.29
CA ARG A 156 -17.14 14.84 5.43
C ARG A 156 -18.26 14.79 6.48
N HIS A 157 -18.20 15.68 7.46
CA HIS A 157 -19.33 15.95 8.34
C HIS A 157 -19.90 17.32 7.99
N PHE A 158 -21.16 17.36 7.56
CA PHE A 158 -21.89 18.60 7.39
C PHE A 158 -22.34 19.06 8.79
N LEU A 159 -21.68 20.07 9.35
CA LEU A 159 -22.22 20.81 10.49
C LEU A 159 -23.18 21.87 9.93
N ALA A 160 -24.48 21.69 10.15
CA ALA A 160 -25.43 22.78 9.95
C ALA A 160 -25.24 23.79 11.10
N LEU A 161 -24.85 25.03 10.76
CA LEU A 161 -24.82 26.13 11.72
C LEU A 161 -26.26 26.52 12.05
N MET A 162 -26.71 26.22 13.27
CA MET A 162 -27.85 26.92 13.88
C MET A 162 -27.33 28.19 14.56
N PRO A 163 -28.00 29.34 14.42
CA PRO A 163 -27.58 30.57 15.07
C PRO A 163 -28.02 30.52 16.53
N SER A 164 -27.17 30.00 17.41
CA SER A 164 -27.27 30.28 18.83
C SER A 164 -25.88 30.65 19.36
N SER A 165 -25.81 31.87 19.87
CA SER A 165 -24.67 32.44 20.57
C SER A 165 -24.11 31.43 21.56
N THR A 166 -22.81 31.18 21.47
CA THR A 166 -22.01 30.22 22.26
C THR A 166 -21.90 28.83 21.63
N THR A 167 -21.12 28.74 20.54
CA THR A 167 -20.68 27.45 20.00
C THR A 167 -19.23 27.21 20.41
N HIS A 168 -19.02 26.36 21.42
CA HIS A 168 -17.79 25.57 21.48
C HIS A 168 -17.77 24.70 20.22
N ILE A 169 -16.86 25.00 19.29
CA ILE A 169 -16.60 24.16 18.13
C ILE A 169 -15.88 22.91 18.67
N ARG A 170 -16.66 21.89 19.03
CA ARG A 170 -16.17 20.51 19.19
C ARG A 170 -16.76 19.68 18.04
N ASP A 171 -15.87 18.94 17.40
CA ASP A 171 -16.10 17.92 16.38
C ASP A 171 -16.40 18.39 14.94
N LEU A 172 -15.38 18.99 14.34
CA LEU A 172 -15.01 18.71 12.95
C LEU A 172 -13.98 17.58 12.96
N SER A 173 -14.39 16.32 12.88
CA SER A 173 -13.48 15.22 12.56
C SER A 173 -13.15 15.24 11.07
N ILE A 174 -12.45 16.28 10.62
CA ILE A 174 -11.62 16.21 9.42
C ILE A 174 -10.40 15.43 9.86
N MET A 175 -10.40 14.13 9.62
CA MET A 175 -9.16 13.36 9.70
C MET A 175 -8.25 13.83 8.57
N MET A 176 -7.34 14.73 8.91
CA MET A 176 -6.35 15.33 8.03
C MET A 176 -5.01 14.72 8.45
N LYS A 177 -4.53 13.69 7.73
CA LYS A 177 -3.18 13.18 7.92
C LYS A 177 -2.53 12.72 6.63
N PHE A 178 -1.23 12.89 6.67
CA PHE A 178 -0.29 13.15 5.60
C PHE A 178 0.08 11.86 4.88
N LEU A 179 0.11 11.87 3.54
CA LEU A 179 0.85 10.81 2.85
C LEU A 179 2.33 10.98 3.18
N GLN A 180 2.98 9.87 3.54
CA GLN A 180 4.42 9.86 3.74
C GLN A 180 5.08 10.29 2.42
N LYS A 181 5.92 11.32 2.52
CA LYS A 181 6.69 11.83 1.39
C LYS A 181 7.68 10.75 0.96
N SER A 182 7.46 10.09 -0.18
CA SER A 182 8.56 9.49 -0.91
C SER A 182 9.40 10.63 -1.48
N ILE A 183 10.54 10.92 -0.84
CA ILE A 183 11.54 11.82 -1.41
C ILE A 183 12.20 11.06 -2.56
N SER A 184 11.66 11.21 -3.77
CA SER A 184 12.46 10.94 -4.96
C SER A 184 13.42 12.10 -5.15
N ALA A 185 14.69 11.83 -4.85
CA ALA A 185 15.79 12.77 -5.02
C ALA A 185 15.83 13.30 -6.47
N THR A 186 15.63 14.60 -6.63
CA THR A 186 16.09 15.32 -7.82
C THR A 186 17.12 16.36 -7.37
N LYS A 187 18.39 15.96 -7.42
CA LYS A 187 19.54 16.84 -7.66
C LYS A 187 20.51 16.12 -8.57
#